data_AF-A0A4S2QHZ0-F1
#
_entry.id   AF-A0A4S2QHZ0-F1
#
_cell.length_a   1.000
_cell.length_b   1.000
_cell.length_c   1.000
_cell.angle_alpha   90.00
_cell.angle_beta   90.00
_cell.angle_gamma   90.00
#
_symmetry.space_group_name_H-M   'P 1'
#
loop_
_entity.id
_entity.type
_entity.pdbx_description
1 polymer ?
#
loop_
_entity_poly.entity_id
_entity_poly.type
_entity_poly.pdbx_seq_one_letter_code
_entity_poly.pdbx_strand_id
1 'polypeptide(L)'
;MAKRASIASIELNHQKVRIKEEISRRNRVDSSRLLPEQRIVEMYGDLSQGSFSDILNTTLGGVSRPITMEDLVQFERKRHSLESKYKEGVTAEFIINKSRAVDRTRASREIPWAQPVAARFVPTNNSLVVTFVTAASGKYHETKHYVNVEFTAFGAITKHLINPDPKKQAEEDAQQIKKSLLKFDCDCGRHTFWYRYIASIGGFAYVGINPLARKETAYPKIRNPNLHGVACKHVLRVMQTIQKNSGFHQFLIKAILNQYKAKDKNKAIKTQTTKRQMERQITQMKIENGGILSEAERKIAPALLARYQQALINPMPTRFGKDRKNTRQKLNVLATLHNVEKYRG
;
A
#
# COMPACT_ATOMS: atom_id res chain seq x y z
N MET A 1 -5.48 53.14 59.22
CA MET A 1 -5.28 52.69 57.82
C MET A 1 -3.83 52.32 57.47
N ALA A 2 -2.79 52.86 58.13
CA ALA A 2 -1.39 52.59 57.80
C ALA A 2 -0.91 51.12 57.96
N LYS A 3 -1.35 50.38 59.00
CA LYS A 3 -0.95 48.98 59.23
C LYS A 3 -1.43 47.99 58.15
N ARG A 4 -2.54 48.27 57.45
CA ARG A 4 -3.03 47.42 56.35
C ARG A 4 -2.22 47.61 55.06
N ALA A 5 -1.72 48.82 54.83
CA ALA A 5 -0.83 49.11 53.69
C ALA A 5 0.56 48.47 53.86
N SER A 6 1.06 48.35 55.10
CA SER A 6 2.35 47.67 55.37
C SER A 6 2.27 46.16 55.17
N ILE A 7 1.17 45.52 55.57
CA ILE A 7 0.98 44.07 55.37
C ILE A 7 0.83 43.74 53.88
N ALA A 8 0.05 44.54 53.15
CA ALA A 8 -0.11 44.36 51.70
C ALA A 8 1.21 44.53 50.94
N SER A 9 2.07 45.48 51.34
CA SER A 9 3.39 45.66 50.72
C SER A 9 4.38 44.55 51.06
N ILE A 10 4.30 43.97 52.27
CA ILE A 10 5.07 42.79 52.65
C ILE A 10 4.64 41.56 51.84
N GLU A 11 3.33 41.34 51.66
CA GLU A 11 2.81 40.24 50.84
C GLU A 11 3.19 40.37 49.37
N LEU A 12 3.16 41.59 48.83
CA LEU A 12 3.55 41.85 47.43
C LEU A 12 5.04 41.61 47.21
N ASN A 13 5.88 41.93 48.20
CA ASN A 13 7.30 41.60 48.18
C ASN A 13 7.53 40.09 48.28
N HIS A 14 6.80 39.38 49.14
CA HIS A 14 6.87 37.91 49.22
C HIS A 14 6.43 37.24 47.92
N GLN A 15 5.39 37.75 47.24
CA GLN A 15 4.97 37.25 45.93
C GLN A 15 6.05 37.49 44.87
N LYS A 16 6.67 38.67 44.84
CA LYS A 16 7.77 38.97 43.91
C LYS A 16 8.98 38.05 44.13
N VAL A 17 9.32 37.75 45.39
CA VAL A 17 10.40 36.81 45.73
C VAL A 17 10.05 35.40 45.26
N ARG A 18 8.83 34.92 45.53
CA ARG A 18 8.38 33.58 45.07
C ARG A 18 8.37 33.47 43.54
N ILE A 19 7.91 34.49 42.84
CA ILE A 19 7.93 34.52 41.37
C ILE A 19 9.37 34.51 40.85
N LYS A 20 10.28 35.26 41.47
CA LYS A 20 11.70 35.29 41.10
C LYS A 20 12.40 33.94 41.35
N GLU A 21 12.09 33.28 42.46
CA GLU A 21 12.56 31.93 42.77
C GLU A 21 12.00 30.88 41.81
N GLU A 22 10.73 31.01 41.44
CA GLU A 22 10.08 30.08 40.52
C GLU A 22 10.55 30.26 39.07
N ILE A 23 10.80 31.49 38.63
CA ILE A 23 11.50 31.79 37.37
C ILE A 23 12.92 31.22 37.41
N SER A 24 13.64 31.35 38.53
CA SER A 24 14.98 30.78 38.68
C SER A 24 14.97 29.25 38.67
N ARG A 25 13.94 28.61 39.24
CA ARG A 25 13.73 27.14 39.17
C ARG A 25 13.37 26.70 37.76
N ARG A 26 12.51 27.43 37.04
CA ARG A 26 12.19 27.16 35.63
C ARG A 26 13.43 27.31 34.75
N ASN A 27 14.23 28.37 34.94
CA ASN A 27 15.47 28.58 34.21
C ASN A 27 16.52 27.48 34.51
N ARG A 28 16.57 26.94 35.74
CA ARG A 28 17.41 25.76 36.08
C ARG A 28 16.90 24.44 35.49
N VAL A 29 15.59 24.28 35.35
CA VAL A 29 14.96 23.10 34.73
C VAL A 29 15.06 23.16 33.21
N ASP A 30 14.99 24.35 32.61
CA ASP A 30 15.18 24.54 31.16
C ASP A 30 16.65 24.42 30.76
N SER A 31 17.59 24.91 31.57
CA SER A 31 19.03 24.65 31.35
C SER A 31 19.45 23.18 31.54
N SER A 32 18.64 22.36 32.22
CA SER A 32 18.86 20.90 32.31
C SER A 32 18.07 20.07 31.28
N ARG A 33 17.13 20.69 30.54
CA ARG A 33 16.31 20.04 29.50
C ARG A 33 16.61 20.51 28.07
N LEU A 34 17.26 21.65 27.92
CA LEU A 34 17.94 22.00 26.68
C LEU A 34 19.11 21.01 26.53
N LEU A 35 19.07 20.21 25.47
CA LEU A 35 20.30 19.58 24.99
C LEU A 35 21.32 20.71 24.87
N PRO A 36 22.49 20.64 25.53
CA PRO A 36 23.41 21.75 25.48
C PRO A 36 23.86 21.84 24.02
N GLU A 37 23.57 22.94 23.34
CA GLU A 37 24.23 23.26 22.06
C GLU A 37 25.76 23.15 22.24
N GLN A 38 26.24 23.46 23.45
CA GLN A 38 27.63 23.28 23.87
C GLN A 38 28.11 21.81 23.88
N ARG A 39 27.23 20.83 24.09
CA ARG A 39 27.60 19.40 24.03
C ARG A 39 27.68 18.87 22.61
N ILE A 40 26.97 19.51 21.67
CA ILE A 40 27.09 19.19 20.24
C ILE A 40 28.46 19.71 19.74
N VAL A 41 28.92 20.87 20.23
CA VAL A 41 30.25 21.42 19.90
C VAL A 41 31.38 20.63 20.57
N GLU A 42 31.21 20.11 21.78
CA GLU A 42 32.23 19.24 22.42
C GLU A 42 32.33 17.84 21.78
N MET A 43 31.25 17.34 21.15
CA MET A 43 31.23 16.03 20.49
C MET A 43 31.69 16.10 19.02
N TYR A 44 31.55 17.28 18.40
CA TYR A 44 32.07 17.60 17.07
C TYR A 44 32.96 18.83 17.23
N GLY A 45 34.22 18.61 17.61
CA GLY A 45 35.22 19.67 17.69
C GLY A 45 35.26 20.54 16.44
N ASP A 46 35.78 21.76 16.58
CA ASP A 46 35.81 22.84 15.58
C ASP A 46 35.81 22.33 14.11
N LEU A 47 34.60 22.27 13.52
CA LEU A 47 34.32 21.68 12.21
C LEU A 47 34.99 22.43 11.06
N SER A 48 35.68 23.54 11.35
CA SER A 48 36.42 24.34 10.38
C SER A 48 37.76 23.72 9.99
N GLN A 49 38.30 22.77 10.77
CA GLN A 49 39.65 22.21 10.56
C GLN A 49 39.74 20.67 10.44
N GLY A 50 38.62 19.95 10.57
CA GLY A 50 38.59 18.48 10.46
C GLY A 50 38.26 17.97 9.06
N SER A 51 38.87 16.85 8.65
CA SER A 51 38.46 16.13 7.44
C SER A 51 37.07 15.53 7.64
N PHE A 52 36.22 15.60 6.60
CA PHE A 52 34.85 15.04 6.63
C PHE A 52 34.82 13.53 6.97
N SER A 53 35.94 12.82 6.77
CA SER A 53 36.13 11.42 7.16
C SER A 53 36.05 11.18 8.67
N ASP A 54 36.46 12.14 9.48
CA ASP A 54 36.63 11.96 10.93
C ASP A 54 35.28 12.09 11.67
N ILE A 55 34.28 12.64 10.98
CA ILE A 55 32.93 12.88 11.48
C ILE A 55 31.99 11.69 11.18
N LEU A 56 32.33 10.88 10.18
CA LEU A 56 31.49 9.79 9.68
C LEU A 56 31.73 8.49 10.46
N ASN A 57 31.13 8.39 11.64
CA ASN A 57 31.12 7.15 12.43
C ASN A 57 29.92 6.25 12.08
N THR A 58 30.15 4.94 11.99
CA THR A 58 29.13 3.89 11.81
C THR A 58 29.07 2.98 13.02
N THR A 59 27.87 2.47 13.30
CA THR A 59 27.60 1.43 14.31
C THR A 59 27.36 0.05 13.69
N LEU A 60 27.71 -0.14 12.41
CA LEU A 60 27.67 -1.44 11.75
C LEU A 60 28.62 -2.42 12.46
N GLY A 61 28.04 -3.33 13.26
CA GLY A 61 28.78 -4.28 14.11
C GLY A 61 28.68 -4.00 15.61
N GLY A 62 27.89 -3.01 16.04
CA GLY A 62 27.62 -2.74 17.46
C GLY A 62 28.65 -1.86 18.16
N VAL A 63 29.75 -1.50 17.47
CA VAL A 63 30.79 -0.59 17.95
C VAL A 63 30.84 0.62 17.03
N SER A 64 30.93 1.82 17.60
CA SER A 64 31.11 3.07 16.84
C SER A 64 32.54 3.14 16.31
N ARG A 65 32.70 3.06 14.98
CA ARG A 65 34.00 3.17 14.29
C ARG A 65 33.85 4.01 13.03
N PRO A 66 34.94 4.62 12.48
CA PRO A 66 34.85 5.37 11.24
C PRO A 66 34.32 4.51 10.09
N ILE A 67 33.50 5.13 9.22
CA ILE A 67 32.91 4.48 8.05
C ILE A 67 34.01 4.11 7.07
N THR A 68 34.16 2.81 6.82
CA THR A 68 35.07 2.29 5.78
C THR A 68 34.36 2.13 4.44
N MET A 69 35.10 2.01 3.34
CA MET A 69 34.53 1.73 2.02
C MET A 69 33.79 0.40 2.01
N GLU A 70 34.29 -0.59 2.73
CA GLU A 70 33.67 -1.89 2.93
C GLU A 70 32.33 -1.76 3.64
N ASP A 71 32.19 -0.83 4.58
CA ASP A 71 30.92 -0.56 5.27
C ASP A 71 29.89 0.06 4.34
N LEU A 72 30.30 0.96 3.45
CA LEU A 72 29.42 1.53 2.44
C LEU A 72 28.94 0.45 1.47
N VAL A 73 29.83 -0.43 1.03
CA VAL A 73 29.49 -1.57 0.16
C VAL A 73 28.59 -2.57 0.89
N GLN A 74 28.86 -2.89 2.16
CA GLN A 74 28.01 -3.76 2.95
C GLN A 74 26.65 -3.13 3.25
N PHE A 75 26.61 -1.84 3.54
CA PHE A 75 25.39 -1.08 3.72
C PHE A 75 24.56 -1.09 2.45
N GLU A 76 25.17 -0.86 1.29
CA GLU A 76 24.51 -0.86 -0.01
C GLU A 76 23.98 -2.25 -0.38
N ARG A 77 24.77 -3.30 -0.16
CA ARG A 77 24.33 -4.70 -0.35
C ARG A 77 23.18 -5.05 0.58
N LYS A 78 23.24 -4.67 1.86
CA LYS A 78 22.16 -4.87 2.83
C LYS A 78 20.93 -4.07 2.40
N ARG A 79 21.08 -2.80 2.01
CA ARG A 79 20.02 -1.94 1.49
C ARG A 79 19.32 -2.61 0.32
N HIS A 80 20.04 -3.03 -0.71
CA HIS A 80 19.48 -3.72 -1.88
C HIS A 80 18.78 -5.05 -1.52
N SER A 81 19.38 -5.86 -0.65
CA SER A 81 18.79 -7.13 -0.20
C SER A 81 17.50 -6.95 0.61
N LEU A 82 17.40 -5.83 1.33
CA LEU A 82 16.21 -5.44 2.07
C LEU A 82 15.19 -4.79 1.12
N GLU A 83 15.64 -4.02 0.14
CA GLU A 83 14.80 -3.31 -0.84
C GLU A 83 13.90 -4.28 -1.61
N SER A 84 14.43 -5.43 -2.05
CA SER A 84 13.64 -6.44 -2.75
C SER A 84 12.56 -7.05 -1.87
N LYS A 85 12.86 -7.37 -0.61
CA LYS A 85 11.92 -7.94 0.36
C LYS A 85 10.81 -6.96 0.77
N TYR A 86 11.14 -5.68 0.84
CA TYR A 86 10.25 -4.63 1.34
C TYR A 86 9.39 -3.98 0.24
N LYS A 87 9.80 -4.03 -1.04
CA LYS A 87 9.00 -3.54 -2.17
C LYS A 87 7.59 -4.14 -2.24
N GLU A 88 7.43 -5.37 -1.74
CA GLU A 88 6.20 -6.15 -1.81
C GLU A 88 5.24 -5.92 -0.63
N GLY A 89 5.67 -5.19 0.41
CA GLY A 89 4.90 -4.91 1.63
C GLY A 89 5.45 -5.64 2.87
N VAL A 90 4.70 -5.62 3.97
CA VAL A 90 5.06 -6.26 5.24
C VAL A 90 3.87 -7.01 5.83
N THR A 91 4.10 -8.00 6.70
CA THR A 91 3.00 -8.72 7.36
C THR A 91 2.45 -7.94 8.57
N ALA A 92 1.19 -8.18 8.93
CA ALA A 92 0.57 -7.59 10.12
C ALA A 92 1.36 -7.92 11.41
N GLU A 93 1.92 -9.13 11.49
CA GLU A 93 2.69 -9.60 12.64
C GLU A 93 4.02 -8.85 12.77
N PHE A 94 4.72 -8.68 11.66
CA PHE A 94 5.95 -7.92 11.62
C PHE A 94 5.75 -6.49 12.13
N ILE A 95 4.67 -5.82 11.71
CA ILE A 95 4.35 -4.46 12.16
C ILE A 95 4.14 -4.41 13.67
N ILE A 96 3.38 -5.35 14.23
CA ILE A 96 3.11 -5.40 15.67
C ILE A 96 4.41 -5.62 16.45
N ASN A 97 5.22 -6.59 16.04
CA ASN A 97 6.45 -6.97 16.74
C ASN A 97 7.52 -5.87 16.67
N LYS A 98 7.68 -5.21 15.52
CA LYS A 98 8.68 -4.15 15.32
C LYS A 98 8.23 -2.76 15.75
N SER A 99 6.98 -2.59 16.18
CA SER A 99 6.52 -1.33 16.77
C SER A 99 7.02 -1.14 18.20
N ARG A 100 7.01 0.11 18.68
CA ARG A 100 7.44 0.43 20.04
C ARG A 100 6.48 -0.18 21.06
N ALA A 101 7.01 -0.67 22.19
CA ALA A 101 6.20 -1.25 23.26
C ALA A 101 5.13 -0.26 23.77
N VAL A 102 5.51 1.01 23.94
CA VAL A 102 4.58 2.09 24.34
C VAL A 102 3.41 2.22 23.37
N ASP A 103 3.66 2.11 22.06
CA ASP A 103 2.62 2.25 21.05
C ASP A 103 1.69 1.03 21.00
N ARG A 104 2.22 -0.17 21.27
CA ARG A 104 1.39 -1.37 21.45
C ARG A 104 0.46 -1.24 22.66
N THR A 105 0.98 -0.81 23.81
CA THR A 105 0.18 -0.63 25.03
C THR A 105 -0.90 0.42 24.81
N ARG A 106 -0.54 1.54 24.17
CA ARG A 106 -1.51 2.59 23.83
C ARG A 106 -2.56 2.14 22.82
N ALA A 107 -2.20 1.33 21.82
CA ALA A 107 -3.17 0.77 20.88
C ALA A 107 -4.24 -0.06 21.59
N SER A 108 -3.83 -0.92 22.52
CA SER A 108 -4.76 -1.76 23.28
C SER A 108 -5.60 -0.98 24.30
N ARG A 109 -5.02 0.05 24.94
CA ARG A 109 -5.69 0.82 26.01
C ARG A 109 -6.54 1.98 25.49
N GLU A 110 -6.02 2.75 24.54
CA GLU A 110 -6.65 4.00 24.10
C GLU A 110 -7.60 3.82 22.90
N ILE A 111 -7.48 2.71 22.13
CA ILE A 111 -8.26 2.50 20.91
C ILE A 111 -9.22 1.31 21.12
N PRO A 112 -10.45 1.54 21.62
CA PRO A 112 -11.37 0.46 21.99
C PRO A 112 -11.80 -0.39 20.79
N TRP A 113 -12.02 0.22 19.63
CA TRP A 113 -12.51 -0.47 18.45
C TRP A 113 -11.81 -0.04 17.16
N ALA A 114 -11.80 -0.96 16.21
CA ALA A 114 -11.36 -0.76 14.83
C ALA A 114 -12.21 -1.66 13.94
N GLN A 115 -12.93 -1.07 12.98
CA GLN A 115 -13.88 -1.79 12.13
C GLN A 115 -13.61 -1.52 10.65
N PRO A 116 -13.68 -2.54 9.78
CA PRO A 116 -13.64 -2.34 8.35
C PRO A 116 -14.95 -1.68 7.88
N VAL A 117 -14.85 -0.65 7.04
CA VAL A 117 -16.02 0.09 6.53
C VAL A 117 -16.19 -0.10 5.03
N ALA A 118 -15.09 -0.17 4.29
CA ALA A 118 -15.13 -0.32 2.84
C ALA A 118 -14.03 -1.28 2.36
N ALA A 119 -14.35 -2.05 1.33
CA ALA A 119 -13.42 -2.88 0.59
C ALA A 119 -13.50 -2.52 -0.89
N ARG A 120 -12.37 -2.21 -1.51
CA ARG A 120 -12.28 -1.79 -2.90
C ARG A 120 -11.22 -2.62 -3.60
N PHE A 121 -11.61 -3.32 -4.65
CA PHE A 121 -10.67 -3.99 -5.53
C PHE A 121 -9.99 -2.96 -6.43
N VAL A 122 -8.68 -3.04 -6.55
CA VAL A 122 -7.85 -2.17 -7.40
C VAL A 122 -7.37 -3.00 -8.60
N PRO A 123 -7.95 -2.82 -9.80
CA PRO A 123 -7.63 -3.67 -10.96
C PRO A 123 -6.21 -3.51 -11.50
N THR A 124 -5.55 -2.37 -11.26
CA THR A 124 -4.20 -2.09 -11.79
C THR A 124 -3.14 -3.00 -11.17
N ASN A 125 -3.22 -3.21 -9.85
CA ASN A 125 -2.27 -4.01 -9.09
C ASN A 125 -2.85 -5.37 -8.65
N ASN A 126 -4.08 -5.68 -9.06
CA ASN A 126 -4.91 -6.78 -8.54
C ASN A 126 -4.95 -6.85 -7.01
N SER A 127 -4.90 -5.72 -6.31
CA SER A 127 -4.90 -5.67 -4.84
C SER A 127 -6.29 -5.39 -4.28
N LEU A 128 -6.48 -5.66 -2.98
CA LEU A 128 -7.69 -5.27 -2.25
C LEU A 128 -7.33 -4.20 -1.23
N VAL A 129 -7.96 -3.04 -1.33
CA VAL A 129 -7.82 -1.96 -0.34
C VAL A 129 -9.01 -1.99 0.60
N VAL A 130 -8.74 -2.16 1.89
CA VAL A 130 -9.72 -2.08 2.96
C VAL A 130 -9.50 -0.80 3.76
N THR A 131 -10.54 0.01 3.86
CA THR A 131 -10.56 1.18 4.73
C THR A 131 -11.16 0.81 6.07
N PHE A 132 -10.38 0.99 7.12
CA PHE A 132 -10.79 0.84 8.50
C PHE A 132 -11.09 2.20 9.12
N VAL A 133 -12.09 2.23 9.97
CA VAL A 133 -12.32 3.33 10.89
C VAL A 133 -11.93 2.87 12.29
N THR A 134 -11.19 3.73 12.99
CA THR A 134 -10.73 3.49 14.35
C THR A 134 -11.18 4.64 15.25
N ALA A 135 -11.45 4.33 16.52
CA ALA A 135 -11.65 5.36 17.52
C ALA A 135 -10.38 6.21 17.68
N ALA A 136 -10.53 7.51 17.85
CA ALA A 136 -9.45 8.34 18.36
C ALA A 136 -9.44 8.31 19.90
N SER A 137 -8.31 8.66 20.52
CA SER A 137 -8.18 8.63 21.99
C SER A 137 -8.81 9.82 22.72
N GLY A 138 -9.58 10.68 22.04
CA GLY A 138 -10.20 11.87 22.62
C GLY A 138 -9.26 13.02 23.03
N LYS A 139 -7.95 12.78 23.14
CA LYS A 139 -6.94 13.78 23.58
C LYS A 139 -6.78 15.02 22.68
N TYR A 140 -7.22 14.97 21.42
CA TYR A 140 -6.94 16.03 20.42
C TYR A 140 -8.18 16.41 19.60
N HIS A 141 -9.38 16.38 20.20
CA HIS A 141 -10.67 16.74 19.56
C HIS A 141 -11.10 15.91 18.34
N GLU A 142 -10.24 15.03 17.82
CA GLU A 142 -10.61 14.04 16.82
C GLU A 142 -11.36 12.88 17.49
N THR A 143 -12.42 12.41 16.83
CA THR A 143 -13.27 11.30 17.31
C THR A 143 -12.92 9.98 16.63
N LYS A 144 -12.43 10.04 15.38
CA LYS A 144 -12.19 8.87 14.53
C LYS A 144 -11.00 9.12 13.62
N HIS A 145 -10.30 8.06 13.26
CA HIS A 145 -9.21 8.05 12.30
C HIS A 145 -9.43 6.97 11.25
N TYR A 146 -9.02 7.25 10.03
CA TYR A 146 -9.08 6.35 8.89
C TYR A 146 -7.72 5.68 8.66
N VAL A 147 -7.74 4.35 8.54
CA VAL A 147 -6.57 3.55 8.22
C VAL A 147 -6.86 2.77 6.95
N ASN A 148 -6.10 3.03 5.90
CA ASN A 148 -6.19 2.28 4.65
C ASN A 148 -5.17 1.16 4.66
N VAL A 149 -5.60 -0.06 4.33
CA VAL A 149 -4.73 -1.23 4.24
C VAL A 149 -4.93 -1.87 2.87
N GLU A 150 -3.85 -1.98 2.10
CA GLU A 150 -3.81 -2.68 0.83
C GLU A 150 -3.23 -4.08 1.02
N PHE A 151 -4.00 -5.09 0.65
CA PHE A 151 -3.57 -6.49 0.56
C PHE A 151 -3.01 -6.74 -0.84
N THR A 152 -1.69 -6.82 -0.97
CA THR A 152 -0.99 -6.90 -2.27
C THR A 152 -1.17 -8.26 -2.92
N ALA A 153 -1.16 -9.33 -2.12
CA ALA A 153 -1.30 -10.71 -2.61
C ALA A 153 -2.74 -11.10 -2.98
N PHE A 154 -3.73 -10.22 -2.78
CA PHE A 154 -5.15 -10.54 -2.96
C PHE A 154 -5.44 -11.15 -4.34
N GLY A 155 -4.91 -10.54 -5.40
CA GLY A 155 -5.09 -11.01 -6.76
C GLY A 155 -4.39 -12.31 -7.07
N ALA A 156 -3.28 -12.61 -6.39
CA ALA A 156 -2.57 -13.87 -6.57
C ALA A 156 -3.32 -15.03 -5.89
N ILE A 157 -3.85 -14.79 -4.69
CA ILE A 157 -4.61 -15.79 -3.92
C ILE A 157 -5.96 -16.06 -4.59
N THR A 158 -6.70 -15.02 -4.97
CA THR A 158 -8.04 -15.15 -5.58
C THR A 158 -8.04 -15.56 -7.07
N LYS A 159 -6.91 -16.03 -7.61
CA LYS A 159 -6.79 -16.49 -9.02
C LYS A 159 -7.34 -17.88 -9.25
N HIS A 160 -7.45 -18.70 -8.20
CA HIS A 160 -7.89 -20.07 -8.34
C HIS A 160 -9.28 -20.12 -9.00
N LEU A 161 -9.41 -20.99 -10.01
CA LEU A 161 -10.66 -21.25 -10.73
C LEU A 161 -11.71 -21.65 -9.71
N ILE A 162 -12.90 -21.07 -9.84
CA ILE A 162 -14.02 -21.20 -8.89
C ILE A 162 -14.23 -22.68 -8.59
N ASN A 163 -13.82 -23.09 -7.39
CA ASN A 163 -14.13 -24.40 -6.85
C ASN A 163 -15.65 -24.58 -6.80
N PRO A 164 -16.16 -25.83 -6.86
CA PRO A 164 -17.59 -26.11 -6.77
C PRO A 164 -18.25 -25.51 -5.51
N ASP A 165 -17.47 -25.36 -4.42
CA ASP A 165 -17.87 -24.69 -3.18
C ASP A 165 -17.19 -23.31 -3.02
N PRO A 166 -17.76 -22.21 -3.55
CA PRO A 166 -17.13 -20.88 -3.50
C PRO A 166 -16.99 -20.33 -2.07
N LYS A 167 -17.84 -20.78 -1.13
CA LYS A 167 -17.77 -20.34 0.27
C LYS A 167 -16.55 -20.91 1.00
N LYS A 168 -16.30 -22.21 0.86
CA LYS A 168 -15.13 -22.86 1.48
C LYS A 168 -13.83 -22.28 0.93
N GLN A 169 -13.76 -22.08 -0.38
CA GLN A 169 -12.61 -21.44 -1.00
C GLN A 169 -12.39 -20.02 -0.45
N ALA A 170 -13.45 -19.22 -0.35
CA ALA A 170 -13.35 -17.86 0.20
C ALA A 170 -12.88 -17.82 1.66
N GLU A 171 -13.20 -18.85 2.47
CA GLU A 171 -12.68 -19.00 3.83
C GLU A 171 -11.17 -19.25 3.83
N GLU A 172 -10.69 -20.21 3.02
CA GLU A 172 -9.27 -20.52 2.87
C GLU A 172 -8.49 -19.30 2.36
N ASP A 173 -8.99 -18.64 1.31
CA ASP A 173 -8.38 -17.44 0.75
C ASP A 173 -8.33 -16.30 1.78
N ALA A 174 -9.40 -16.12 2.56
CA ALA A 174 -9.41 -15.12 3.62
C ALA A 174 -8.35 -15.41 4.69
N GLN A 175 -8.08 -16.68 5.03
CA GLN A 175 -6.99 -17.03 5.94
C GLN A 175 -5.62 -16.72 5.35
N GLN A 176 -5.41 -17.03 4.07
CA GLN A 176 -4.15 -16.72 3.38
C GLN A 176 -3.94 -15.21 3.25
N ILE A 177 -4.99 -14.44 2.92
CA ILE A 177 -4.93 -12.98 2.81
C ILE A 177 -4.55 -12.34 4.15
N LYS A 178 -5.09 -12.82 5.28
CA LYS A 178 -4.72 -12.31 6.62
C LYS A 178 -3.23 -12.48 6.94
N LYS A 179 -2.57 -13.50 6.38
CA LYS A 179 -1.12 -13.78 6.56
C LYS A 179 -0.24 -13.11 5.50
N SER A 180 -0.85 -12.59 4.44
CA SER A 180 -0.13 -12.03 3.30
C SER A 180 0.51 -10.67 3.59
N LEU A 181 1.35 -10.22 2.65
CA LEU A 181 1.97 -8.91 2.68
C LEU A 181 0.90 -7.81 2.48
N LEU A 182 1.05 -6.74 3.24
CA LEU A 182 0.18 -5.59 3.19
C LEU A 182 0.97 -4.27 3.16
N LYS A 183 0.31 -3.24 2.64
CA LYS A 183 0.74 -1.84 2.72
C LYS A 183 -0.31 -1.06 3.50
N PHE A 184 0.09 -0.02 4.21
CA PHE A 184 -0.88 0.74 5.01
C PHE A 184 -0.55 2.23 5.08
N ASP A 185 -1.57 3.02 5.38
CA ASP A 185 -1.47 4.45 5.70
C ASP A 185 -2.56 4.82 6.72
N CYS A 186 -2.24 5.78 7.59
CA CYS A 186 -3.17 6.32 8.58
C CYS A 186 -3.13 7.84 8.53
N ASP A 187 -4.32 8.45 8.60
CA ASP A 187 -4.51 9.91 8.58
C ASP A 187 -3.97 10.64 9.83
N CYS A 188 -3.77 9.94 10.95
CA CYS A 188 -3.36 10.59 12.19
C CYS A 188 -1.98 11.27 12.07
N GLY A 189 -1.83 12.43 12.70
CA GLY A 189 -0.59 13.22 12.64
C GLY A 189 0.65 12.45 13.10
N ARG A 190 0.51 11.53 14.06
CA ARG A 190 1.65 10.70 14.49
C ARG A 190 2.12 9.73 13.41
N HIS A 191 1.23 9.18 12.59
CA HIS A 191 1.65 8.37 11.46
C HIS A 191 2.34 9.25 10.41
N THR A 192 1.67 10.33 10.01
CA THR A 192 2.16 11.30 9.02
C THR A 192 3.57 11.80 9.33
N PHE A 193 3.83 12.26 10.56
CA PHE A 193 5.10 12.93 10.88
C PHE A 193 6.19 12.03 11.48
N TRP A 194 5.86 10.83 11.97
CA TRP A 194 6.85 9.96 12.63
C TRP A 194 7.16 8.69 11.85
N TYR A 195 6.16 8.11 11.18
CA TYR A 195 6.23 6.74 10.67
C TYR A 195 6.05 6.65 9.15
N ARG A 196 5.43 7.64 8.50
CA ARG A 196 5.19 7.62 7.05
C ARG A 196 6.49 7.57 6.25
N TYR A 197 7.54 8.27 6.70
CA TYR A 197 8.88 8.17 6.09
C TYR A 197 9.43 6.75 6.13
N ILE A 198 9.36 6.10 7.30
CA ILE A 198 9.82 4.71 7.48
C ILE A 198 9.01 3.77 6.60
N ALA A 199 7.70 3.96 6.52
CA ALA A 199 6.83 3.18 5.65
C ALA A 199 7.15 3.39 4.16
N SER A 200 7.51 4.62 3.78
CA SER A 200 7.83 4.98 2.39
C SER A 200 9.13 4.34 1.94
N ILE A 201 10.19 4.42 2.75
CA ILE A 201 11.47 3.76 2.47
C ILE A 201 11.36 2.24 2.59
N GLY A 202 10.59 1.76 3.55
CA GLY A 202 10.31 0.34 3.73
C GLY A 202 9.34 -0.22 2.68
N GLY A 203 8.92 0.52 1.65
CA GLY A 203 8.09 -0.02 0.56
C GLY A 203 6.68 -0.49 0.96
N PHE A 204 6.28 -0.28 2.22
CA PHE A 204 4.99 -0.69 2.78
C PHE A 204 4.04 0.47 3.09
N ALA A 205 4.41 1.70 2.73
CA ALA A 205 3.46 2.81 2.70
C ALA A 205 2.40 2.55 1.62
N TYR A 206 1.13 2.60 2.02
CA TYR A 206 0.04 2.65 1.06
C TYR A 206 -0.05 4.05 0.46
N VAL A 207 0.25 4.15 -0.83
CA VAL A 207 0.15 5.37 -1.64
C VAL A 207 -1.09 5.19 -2.49
N GLY A 208 -2.25 5.43 -1.88
CA GLY A 208 -3.54 5.27 -2.55
C GLY A 208 -3.84 6.39 -3.54
N ILE A 209 -5.12 6.49 -3.91
CA ILE A 209 -5.71 7.60 -4.68
C ILE A 209 -5.91 8.86 -3.79
N ASN A 210 -5.69 8.73 -2.47
CA ASN A 210 -5.84 9.85 -1.54
C ASN A 210 -4.75 10.90 -1.81
N PRO A 211 -5.09 12.18 -2.08
CA PRO A 211 -4.10 13.24 -2.28
C PRO A 211 -3.18 13.47 -1.06
N LEU A 212 -3.57 12.99 0.13
CA LEU A 212 -2.75 13.05 1.35
C LEU A 212 -1.84 11.82 1.54
N ALA A 213 -2.09 10.71 0.84
CA ALA A 213 -1.26 9.52 0.87
C ALA A 213 -0.04 9.73 -0.04
N ARG A 214 0.87 10.58 0.42
CA ARG A 214 2.12 10.90 -0.26
C ARG A 214 3.25 10.04 0.29
N LYS A 215 4.14 9.57 -0.59
CA LYS A 215 5.42 9.03 -0.12
C LYS A 215 6.15 10.18 0.58
N GLU A 216 6.47 9.98 1.84
CA GLU A 216 7.25 10.94 2.60
C GLU A 216 8.72 10.60 2.38
N THR A 217 9.42 11.43 1.62
CA THR A 217 10.85 11.28 1.37
C THR A 217 11.68 12.14 2.34
N ALA A 218 11.06 13.04 3.11
CA ALA A 218 11.77 13.85 4.08
C ALA A 218 12.00 13.08 5.38
N TYR A 219 13.26 12.97 5.77
CA TYR A 219 13.67 12.31 7.00
C TYR A 219 13.13 13.07 8.23
N PRO A 220 12.45 12.40 9.19
CA PRO A 220 11.75 13.04 10.31
C PRO A 220 12.70 13.45 11.45
N LYS A 221 13.61 14.38 11.15
CA LYS A 221 14.69 14.86 12.06
C LYS A 221 14.20 15.24 13.47
N ILE A 222 13.06 15.93 13.55
CA ILE A 222 12.54 16.50 14.81
C ILE A 222 11.70 15.49 15.60
N ARG A 223 10.91 14.67 14.90
CA ARG A 223 9.88 13.83 15.55
C ARG A 223 10.33 12.39 15.79
N ASN A 224 11.12 11.82 14.88
CA ASN A 224 11.64 10.47 14.99
C ASN A 224 13.07 10.39 14.43
N PRO A 225 14.05 11.08 15.05
CA PRO A 225 15.42 11.07 14.58
C PRO A 225 15.98 9.64 14.48
N ASN A 226 15.76 8.80 15.50
CA ASN A 226 16.36 7.47 15.50
C ASN A 226 15.61 6.44 14.62
N LEU A 227 14.56 6.84 13.89
CA LEU A 227 13.71 5.94 13.10
C LEU A 227 13.19 4.72 13.89
N HIS A 228 12.86 4.92 15.16
CA HIS A 228 12.38 3.85 16.03
C HIS A 228 10.89 3.60 15.86
N GLY A 229 10.52 2.35 15.62
CA GLY A 229 9.12 1.90 15.50
C GLY A 229 8.58 2.01 14.08
N VAL A 230 7.52 1.23 13.80
CA VAL A 230 6.97 1.05 12.44
C VAL A 230 5.59 1.70 12.28
N ALA A 231 4.77 1.72 13.33
CA ALA A 231 3.37 2.09 13.21
C ALA A 231 2.85 2.91 14.40
N CYS A 232 1.83 3.73 14.14
CA CYS A 232 1.07 4.41 15.17
C CYS A 232 0.08 3.45 15.86
N LYS A 233 -0.49 3.89 16.97
CA LYS A 233 -1.47 3.09 17.74
C LYS A 233 -2.73 2.69 16.94
N HIS A 234 -3.19 3.53 16.00
CA HIS A 234 -4.37 3.24 15.17
C HIS A 234 -4.09 2.08 14.21
N VAL A 235 -2.96 2.16 13.50
CA VAL A 235 -2.49 1.07 12.64
C VAL A 235 -2.30 -0.21 13.46
N LEU A 236 -1.66 -0.13 14.62
CA LEU A 236 -1.47 -1.31 15.48
C LEU A 236 -2.79 -1.96 15.89
N ARG A 237 -3.81 -1.16 16.24
CA ARG A 237 -5.14 -1.70 16.53
C ARG A 237 -5.76 -2.38 15.31
N VAL A 238 -5.61 -1.79 14.13
CA VAL A 238 -6.07 -2.39 12.87
C VAL A 238 -5.35 -3.71 12.58
N MET A 239 -4.02 -3.77 12.74
CA MET A 239 -3.25 -5.00 12.54
C MET A 239 -3.68 -6.11 13.53
N GLN A 240 -3.96 -5.74 14.78
CA GLN A 240 -4.54 -6.68 15.76
C GLN A 240 -5.93 -7.18 15.33
N THR A 241 -6.80 -6.28 14.83
CA THR A 241 -8.11 -6.64 14.29
C THR A 241 -7.97 -7.58 13.10
N ILE A 242 -7.04 -7.29 12.18
CA ILE A 242 -6.77 -8.13 11.00
C ILE A 242 -6.36 -9.54 11.43
N GLN A 243 -5.57 -9.71 12.49
CA GLN A 243 -5.16 -11.04 12.96
C GLN A 243 -6.26 -11.77 13.72
N LYS A 244 -6.84 -11.12 14.74
CA LYS A 244 -7.62 -11.79 15.79
C LYS A 244 -9.14 -11.71 15.61
N ASN A 245 -9.66 -10.74 14.87
CA ASN A 245 -11.10 -10.47 14.85
C ASN A 245 -11.83 -11.37 13.85
N SER A 246 -12.81 -12.15 14.33
CA SER A 246 -13.67 -13.01 13.50
C SER A 246 -14.61 -12.22 12.60
N GLY A 247 -15.11 -11.06 13.05
CA GLY A 247 -15.94 -10.17 12.26
C GLY A 247 -15.20 -9.61 11.04
N PHE A 248 -13.90 -9.30 11.17
CA PHE A 248 -13.08 -8.94 10.02
C PHE A 248 -12.89 -10.11 9.04
N HIS A 249 -12.73 -11.34 9.56
CA HIS A 249 -12.63 -12.53 8.71
C HIS A 249 -13.92 -12.74 7.87
N GLN A 250 -15.09 -12.62 8.50
CA GLN A 250 -16.37 -12.68 7.78
C GLN A 250 -16.54 -11.54 6.77
N PHE A 251 -16.06 -10.33 7.09
CA PHE A 251 -16.04 -9.21 6.17
C PHE A 251 -15.19 -9.51 4.93
N LEU A 252 -13.99 -10.09 5.11
CA LEU A 252 -13.12 -10.50 4.01
C LEU A 252 -13.78 -11.57 3.12
N ILE A 253 -14.39 -12.59 3.72
CA ILE A 253 -15.11 -13.64 2.96
C ILE A 253 -16.18 -13.01 2.08
N LYS A 254 -16.99 -12.09 2.61
CA LYS A 254 -18.00 -11.36 1.83
C LYS A 254 -17.38 -10.57 0.69
N ALA A 255 -16.26 -9.87 0.93
CA ALA A 255 -15.55 -9.13 -0.11
C ALA A 255 -15.01 -10.03 -1.22
N ILE A 256 -14.44 -11.19 -0.87
CA ILE A 256 -13.94 -12.20 -1.82
C ILE A 256 -15.08 -12.77 -2.66
N LEU A 257 -16.19 -13.17 -2.02
CA LEU A 257 -17.36 -13.70 -2.74
C LEU A 257 -17.96 -12.68 -3.72
N ASN A 258 -18.00 -11.40 -3.33
CA ASN A 258 -18.44 -10.33 -4.22
C ASN A 258 -17.50 -10.19 -5.42
N GLN A 259 -16.19 -10.37 -5.21
CA GLN A 259 -15.22 -10.36 -6.29
C GLN A 259 -15.34 -11.57 -7.22
N TYR A 260 -15.67 -12.76 -6.69
CA TYR A 260 -15.96 -13.95 -7.51
C TYR A 260 -17.16 -13.71 -8.42
N LYS A 261 -18.27 -13.21 -7.86
CA LYS A 261 -19.44 -12.82 -8.66
C LYS A 261 -19.11 -11.77 -9.73
N ALA A 262 -18.25 -10.80 -9.41
CA ALA A 262 -17.85 -9.78 -10.37
C ALA A 262 -17.00 -10.37 -11.52
N LYS A 263 -16.08 -11.30 -11.22
CA LYS A 263 -15.29 -12.02 -12.23
C LYS A 263 -16.19 -12.87 -13.14
N ASP A 264 -17.19 -13.55 -12.58
CA ASP A 264 -18.15 -14.34 -13.36
C ASP A 264 -18.99 -13.49 -14.30
N LYS A 265 -19.54 -12.38 -13.80
CA LYS A 265 -20.29 -11.42 -14.64
C LYS A 265 -19.41 -10.88 -15.77
N ASN A 266 -18.17 -10.49 -15.46
CA ASN A 266 -17.24 -10.00 -16.47
C ASN A 266 -16.88 -11.07 -17.51
N LYS A 267 -16.76 -12.34 -17.10
CA LYS A 267 -16.56 -13.46 -18.01
C LYS A 267 -17.77 -13.64 -18.92
N ALA A 268 -18.99 -13.65 -18.37
CA ALA A 268 -20.23 -13.77 -19.13
C ALA A 268 -20.41 -12.62 -20.15
N ILE A 269 -20.14 -11.37 -19.74
CA ILE A 269 -20.19 -10.20 -20.62
C ILE A 269 -19.17 -10.31 -21.75
N LYS A 270 -17.92 -10.73 -21.46
CA LYS A 270 -16.90 -10.96 -22.49
C LYS A 270 -17.34 -12.04 -23.49
N THR A 271 -17.91 -13.14 -23.01
CA THR A 271 -18.41 -14.20 -23.91
C THR A 271 -19.55 -13.70 -24.80
N GLN A 272 -20.52 -12.96 -24.25
CA GLN A 272 -21.64 -12.42 -25.02
C GLN A 272 -21.23 -11.34 -26.03
N THR A 273 -20.32 -10.45 -25.65
CA THR A 273 -19.80 -9.41 -26.55
C THR A 273 -18.99 -10.01 -27.69
N THR A 274 -18.15 -11.01 -27.40
CA THR A 274 -17.41 -11.75 -28.43
C THR A 274 -18.37 -12.50 -29.37
N LYS A 275 -19.42 -13.13 -28.84
CA LYS A 275 -20.48 -13.77 -29.65
C LYS A 275 -21.17 -12.78 -30.59
N ARG A 276 -21.62 -11.63 -30.07
CA ARG A 276 -22.27 -10.58 -30.88
C ARG A 276 -21.36 -9.98 -31.94
N GLN A 277 -20.07 -9.80 -31.64
CA GLN A 277 -19.09 -9.30 -32.60
C GLN A 277 -18.86 -10.30 -33.74
N MET A 278 -18.76 -11.60 -33.42
CA MET A 278 -18.65 -12.64 -34.44
C MET A 278 -19.93 -12.81 -35.25
N GLU A 279 -21.10 -12.74 -34.63
CA GLU A 279 -22.39 -12.75 -35.35
C GLU A 279 -22.44 -11.61 -36.36
N ARG A 280 -22.09 -10.37 -35.97
CA ARG A 280 -22.02 -9.23 -36.88
C ARG A 280 -21.04 -9.45 -38.04
N GLN A 281 -19.87 -10.03 -37.78
CA GLN A 281 -18.92 -10.36 -38.85
C GLN A 281 -19.49 -11.39 -39.83
N ILE A 282 -20.18 -12.41 -39.33
CA ILE A 282 -20.84 -13.42 -40.17
C ILE A 282 -21.96 -12.78 -41.01
N THR A 283 -22.78 -11.90 -40.43
CA THR A 283 -23.83 -11.21 -41.19
C THR A 283 -23.24 -10.29 -42.25
N GLN A 284 -22.15 -9.60 -41.94
CA GLN A 284 -21.48 -8.70 -42.89
C GLN A 284 -20.86 -9.46 -44.06
N MET A 285 -20.20 -10.60 -43.80
CA MET A 285 -19.71 -11.51 -44.86
C MET A 285 -20.86 -12.04 -45.76
N LYS A 286 -22.04 -12.31 -45.19
CA LYS A 286 -23.21 -12.75 -45.96
C LYS A 286 -23.77 -11.65 -46.88
N ILE A 287 -23.71 -10.39 -46.44
CA ILE A 287 -24.18 -9.22 -47.21
C ILE A 287 -23.21 -8.91 -48.34
N GLU A 288 -21.89 -8.93 -48.07
CA GLU A 288 -20.85 -8.67 -49.08
C GLU A 288 -20.84 -9.72 -50.19
N ASN A 289 -21.17 -10.99 -49.90
CA ASN A 289 -21.26 -12.07 -50.88
C ASN A 289 -22.68 -12.27 -51.47
N GLY A 290 -23.60 -11.29 -51.33
CA GLY A 290 -24.92 -11.33 -51.97
C GLY A 290 -25.79 -12.54 -51.61
N GLY A 291 -25.60 -13.12 -50.43
CA GLY A 291 -26.35 -14.31 -49.98
C GLY A 291 -25.90 -15.65 -50.56
N ILE A 292 -24.89 -15.68 -51.43
CA ILE A 292 -24.35 -16.92 -52.00
C ILE A 292 -22.95 -17.14 -51.43
N LEU A 293 -22.86 -17.94 -50.35
CA LEU A 293 -21.58 -18.47 -49.89
C LEU A 293 -20.95 -19.30 -51.02
N SER A 294 -19.72 -18.97 -51.40
CA SER A 294 -18.99 -19.75 -52.41
C SER A 294 -18.79 -21.19 -51.93
N GLU A 295 -18.59 -22.13 -52.85
CA GLU A 295 -18.48 -23.56 -52.52
C GLU A 295 -17.31 -23.86 -51.56
N ALA A 296 -16.25 -23.05 -51.62
CA ALA A 296 -15.13 -23.08 -50.68
C ALA A 296 -15.54 -22.57 -49.28
N GLU A 297 -16.32 -21.50 -49.21
CA GLU A 297 -16.80 -20.93 -47.93
C GLU A 297 -17.79 -21.86 -47.23
N ARG A 298 -18.64 -22.58 -47.99
CA ARG A 298 -19.57 -23.59 -47.44
C ARG A 298 -18.84 -24.76 -46.78
N LYS A 299 -17.66 -25.14 -47.28
CA LYS A 299 -16.82 -26.20 -46.68
C LYS A 299 -16.08 -25.72 -45.42
N ILE A 300 -15.72 -24.44 -45.36
CA ILE A 300 -14.93 -23.87 -44.25
C ILE A 300 -15.82 -23.41 -43.08
N ALA A 301 -17.06 -22.96 -43.36
CA ALA A 301 -18.02 -22.49 -42.36
C ALA A 301 -18.31 -23.50 -41.21
N PRO A 302 -18.60 -24.79 -41.46
CA PRO A 302 -18.82 -25.75 -40.37
C PRO A 302 -17.55 -26.01 -39.55
N ALA A 303 -16.36 -25.97 -40.18
CA ALA A 303 -15.09 -26.13 -39.47
C ALA A 303 -14.77 -24.93 -38.55
N LEU A 304 -15.11 -23.71 -38.97
CA LEU A 304 -15.03 -22.50 -38.14
C LEU A 304 -16.02 -22.54 -36.98
N LEU A 305 -17.24 -23.04 -37.22
CA LEU A 305 -18.28 -23.18 -36.19
C LEU A 305 -17.93 -24.26 -35.16
N ALA A 306 -17.34 -25.38 -35.59
CA ALA A 306 -16.83 -26.42 -34.71
C ALA A 306 -15.63 -25.94 -33.87
N ARG A 307 -14.70 -25.19 -34.48
CA ARG A 307 -13.60 -24.52 -33.74
C ARG A 307 -14.12 -23.51 -32.73
N TYR A 308 -15.17 -22.77 -33.08
CA TYR A 308 -15.85 -21.86 -32.17
C TYR A 308 -16.49 -22.60 -30.97
N GLN A 309 -17.18 -23.72 -31.23
CA GLN A 309 -17.74 -24.57 -30.17
C GLN A 309 -16.64 -25.17 -29.27
N GLN A 310 -15.52 -25.61 -29.82
CA GLN A 310 -14.37 -26.10 -29.04
C GLN A 310 -13.71 -24.99 -28.22
N ALA A 311 -13.61 -23.77 -28.73
CA ALA A 311 -13.09 -22.61 -27.99
C ALA A 311 -14.00 -22.17 -26.83
N LEU A 312 -15.31 -22.46 -26.90
CA LEU A 312 -16.26 -22.26 -25.80
C LEU A 312 -16.11 -23.31 -24.69
N ILE A 313 -15.75 -24.55 -25.05
CA ILE A 313 -15.59 -25.67 -24.11
C ILE A 313 -14.23 -25.62 -23.41
N ASN A 314 -13.16 -25.26 -24.13
CA ASN A 314 -11.80 -25.15 -23.58
C ASN A 314 -11.20 -23.75 -23.83
N PRO A 315 -11.41 -22.78 -22.93
CA PRO A 315 -10.74 -21.48 -23.01
C PRO A 315 -9.27 -21.61 -22.54
N MET A 316 -8.40 -22.17 -23.39
CA MET A 316 -6.94 -22.17 -23.14
C MET A 316 -6.36 -20.73 -23.21
N PRO A 317 -5.27 -20.44 -22.48
CA PRO A 317 -4.72 -19.09 -22.38
C PRO A 317 -4.15 -18.65 -23.72
N THR A 318 -4.60 -17.49 -24.15
CA THR A 318 -4.39 -16.93 -25.48
C THR A 318 -2.92 -16.59 -25.75
N ARG A 319 -2.21 -17.38 -26.58
CA ARG A 319 -1.08 -16.93 -27.40
C ARG A 319 -1.60 -16.15 -28.63
N PHE A 320 -2.37 -15.08 -28.44
CA PHE A 320 -2.99 -14.30 -29.53
C PHE A 320 -2.15 -13.12 -30.05
N GLY A 321 -0.86 -13.06 -29.69
CA GLY A 321 0.02 -11.95 -30.09
C GLY A 321 0.62 -12.04 -31.50
N LYS A 322 0.84 -13.26 -32.03
CA LYS A 322 1.59 -13.46 -33.28
C LYS A 322 0.72 -13.60 -34.54
N ASP A 323 -0.54 -14.03 -34.42
CA ASP A 323 -1.39 -14.28 -35.60
C ASP A 323 -2.04 -13.04 -36.23
N ARG A 324 -2.12 -11.91 -35.51
CA ARG A 324 -2.72 -10.66 -36.02
C ARG A 324 -1.92 -10.05 -37.18
N LYS A 325 -0.60 -10.22 -37.22
CA LYS A 325 0.24 -9.75 -38.34
C LYS A 325 0.09 -10.66 -39.57
N ASN A 326 0.01 -11.97 -39.34
CA ASN A 326 -0.04 -12.97 -40.40
C ASN A 326 -1.40 -12.99 -41.13
N THR A 327 -2.49 -12.76 -40.40
CA THR A 327 -3.84 -12.61 -40.99
C THR A 327 -3.98 -11.33 -41.81
N ARG A 328 -3.41 -10.21 -41.34
CA ARG A 328 -3.44 -8.93 -42.07
C ARG A 328 -2.57 -8.97 -43.33
N GLN A 329 -1.42 -9.64 -43.29
CA GLN A 329 -0.57 -9.88 -44.47
C GLN A 329 -1.27 -10.77 -45.50
N LYS A 330 -1.94 -11.86 -45.07
CA LYS A 330 -2.71 -12.73 -45.98
C LYS A 330 -3.89 -12.01 -46.62
N LEU A 331 -4.58 -11.14 -45.87
CA LEU A 331 -5.67 -10.29 -46.40
C LEU A 331 -5.16 -9.27 -47.43
N ASN A 332 -3.98 -8.67 -47.22
CA ASN A 332 -3.41 -7.74 -48.18
C ASN A 332 -2.96 -8.44 -49.48
N VAL A 333 -2.42 -9.66 -49.39
CA VAL A 333 -2.03 -10.46 -50.58
C VAL A 333 -3.25 -10.87 -51.41
N LEU A 334 -4.36 -11.25 -50.76
CA LEU A 334 -5.62 -11.56 -51.43
C LEU A 334 -6.25 -10.32 -52.09
N ALA A 335 -6.18 -9.16 -51.43
CA ALA A 335 -6.65 -7.90 -52.00
C ALA A 335 -5.82 -7.46 -53.21
N THR A 336 -4.51 -7.70 -53.22
CA THR A 336 -3.66 -7.40 -54.40
C THR A 336 -3.93 -8.35 -55.56
N LEU A 337 -4.21 -9.63 -55.32
CA LEU A 337 -4.51 -10.60 -56.38
C LEU A 337 -5.87 -10.32 -57.04
N HIS A 338 -6.87 -9.97 -56.25
CA HIS A 338 -8.20 -9.60 -56.75
C HIS A 338 -8.19 -8.31 -57.59
N ASN A 339 -7.25 -7.38 -57.34
CA ASN A 339 -7.08 -6.18 -58.15
C ASN A 339 -6.35 -6.46 -59.48
N VAL A 340 -5.48 -7.47 -59.55
CA VAL A 340 -4.76 -7.83 -60.77
C VAL A 340 -5.67 -8.55 -61.78
N GLU A 341 -6.63 -9.34 -61.30
CA GLU A 341 -7.62 -10.00 -62.17
C GLU A 341 -8.62 -9.02 -62.79
N LYS A 342 -8.87 -7.88 -62.14
CA LYS A 342 -9.81 -6.85 -62.59
C LYS A 342 -9.32 -6.01 -63.78
N TYR A 343 -8.02 -6.09 -64.13
CA TYR A 343 -7.39 -5.37 -65.25
C TYR A 343 -6.94 -6.30 -66.39
N ARG A 344 -7.36 -7.57 -66.39
CA ARG A 344 -7.05 -8.56 -67.45
C ARG A 344 -8.27 -9.02 -68.25
N GLY A 345 -9.40 -8.32 -68.14
CA GLY A 345 -10.60 -8.52 -68.95
C GLY A 345 -10.70 -7.51 -70.08
#